data_AF-A0A933QGB9-F1
#
_entry.id   AF-A0A933QGB9-F1
#
_cell.length_a   1.000
_cell.length_b   1.000
_cell.length_c   1.000
_cell.angle_alpha   90.00
_cell.angle_beta   90.00
_cell.angle_gamma   90.00
#
_symmetry.space_group_name_H-M   'P 1'
#
loop_
_entity.id
_entity.type
_entity.pdbx_description
1 polymer ?
#
loop_
_entity_poly.entity_id
_entity_poly.type
_entity_poly.pdbx_seq_one_letter_code
_entity_poly.pdbx_strand_id
1 'polypeptide(L)'
;MSTTQLPSIGAPFEGGFFGGLIRINEQTFALVRAPKATGQHDDIEWHGKYDAIPGAQSWNDGLANTQAMAAAGSEIAQWALAQRIADHADWYIPAMDELEVLYRNLKPTTNENSPWGRSGLNVSAVPPTYPYALDVPLQTPAEDFQDGGVEALDSAWYWSSTQHAGYDDYAWCQLFGNGYQSYNRKDYDSRVVLVRRVAT
;
A
#
# COMPACT_ATOMS: atom_id res chain seq x y z
N MET A 1 -21.16 -11.86 18.98
CA MET A 1 -20.34 -11.63 17.78
C MET A 1 -19.01 -12.30 18.06
N SER A 2 -18.59 -13.26 17.24
CA SER A 2 -17.27 -13.89 17.43
C SER A 2 -16.22 -12.85 17.03
N THR A 3 -15.40 -12.39 17.96
CA THR A 3 -14.19 -11.63 17.63
C THR A 3 -13.30 -12.56 16.81
N THR A 4 -13.21 -12.33 15.50
CA THR A 4 -12.29 -13.06 14.63
C THR A 4 -10.88 -12.77 15.12
N GLN A 5 -10.20 -13.79 15.64
CA GLN A 5 -8.79 -13.68 15.99
C GLN A 5 -8.01 -13.35 14.73
N LEU A 6 -7.24 -12.25 14.75
CA LEU A 6 -6.40 -11.87 13.62
C LEU A 6 -5.27 -12.90 13.45
N PRO A 7 -4.96 -13.30 12.22
CA PRO A 7 -3.87 -14.23 11.96
C PRO A 7 -2.50 -13.52 12.07
N SER A 8 -1.42 -14.30 11.99
CA SER A 8 -0.07 -13.74 11.93
C SER A 8 0.12 -12.89 10.67
N ILE A 9 1.04 -11.92 10.73
CA ILE A 9 1.48 -11.17 9.55
C ILE A 9 1.89 -12.13 8.43
N GLY A 10 1.41 -11.85 7.21
CA GLY A 10 1.69 -12.66 6.01
C GLY A 10 0.88 -13.96 5.91
N ALA A 11 0.06 -14.30 6.91
CA ALA A 11 -0.79 -15.48 6.82
C ALA A 11 -2.06 -15.23 5.97
N PRO A 12 -2.62 -16.26 5.31
CA PRO A 12 -3.85 -16.14 4.54
C PRO A 12 -5.01 -15.59 5.37
N PHE A 13 -5.70 -14.60 4.82
CA PHE A 13 -6.82 -13.92 5.47
C PHE A 13 -7.69 -13.26 4.42
N GLU A 14 -9.00 -13.53 4.43
CA GLU A 14 -9.98 -12.68 3.73
C GLU A 14 -9.67 -12.47 2.23
N GLY A 15 -9.23 -13.54 1.57
CA GLY A 15 -8.90 -13.59 0.13
C GLY A 15 -7.48 -13.14 -0.23
N GLY A 16 -6.69 -12.67 0.74
CA GLY A 16 -5.31 -12.29 0.56
C GLY A 16 -4.49 -12.65 1.79
N PHE A 17 -3.64 -11.71 2.22
CA PHE A 17 -2.73 -11.92 3.34
C PHE A 17 -2.81 -10.76 4.33
N PHE A 18 -2.80 -11.08 5.61
CA PHE A 18 -2.87 -10.07 6.66
C PHE A 18 -1.57 -9.23 6.69
N GLY A 19 -1.70 -7.94 6.34
CA GLY A 19 -0.58 -7.00 6.25
C GLY A 19 -0.38 -6.15 7.51
N GLY A 20 -1.35 -6.14 8.42
CA GLY A 20 -1.31 -5.36 9.67
C GLY A 20 -2.61 -4.60 9.93
N LEU A 21 -2.55 -3.65 10.85
CA LEU A 21 -3.70 -2.87 11.29
C LEU A 21 -3.54 -1.39 10.93
N ILE A 22 -4.64 -0.77 10.52
CA ILE A 22 -4.72 0.67 10.26
C ILE A 22 -5.98 1.27 10.88
N ARG A 23 -5.87 2.51 11.37
CA ARG A 23 -6.99 3.29 11.92
C ARG A 23 -7.41 4.38 10.95
N ILE A 24 -8.72 4.45 10.70
CA ILE A 24 -9.34 5.41 9.78
C ILE A 24 -10.65 5.89 10.43
N ASN A 25 -10.78 7.20 10.64
CA ASN A 25 -11.94 7.82 11.30
C ASN A 25 -12.39 7.07 12.58
N GLU A 26 -11.45 6.87 13.51
CA GLU A 26 -11.60 6.15 14.79
C GLU A 26 -11.80 4.62 14.70
N GLN A 27 -12.14 4.07 13.54
CA GLN A 27 -12.29 2.63 13.35
C GLN A 27 -10.95 1.98 13.03
N THR A 28 -10.67 0.82 13.64
CA THR A 28 -9.53 -0.04 13.28
C THR A 28 -9.96 -1.05 12.22
N PHE A 29 -9.08 -1.26 11.24
CA PHE A 29 -9.26 -2.24 10.17
C PHE A 29 -8.03 -3.14 10.07
N ALA A 30 -8.27 -4.41 9.74
CA ALA A 30 -7.26 -5.30 9.23
C ALA A 30 -7.03 -4.98 7.76
N LEU A 31 -5.78 -4.68 7.42
CA LEU A 31 -5.35 -4.46 6.05
C LEU A 31 -4.97 -5.81 5.44
N VAL A 32 -5.62 -6.14 4.32
CA VAL A 32 -5.42 -7.39 3.60
C VAL A 32 -4.77 -7.07 2.26
N ARG A 33 -3.54 -7.54 2.05
CA ARG A 33 -2.85 -7.40 0.77
C ARG A 33 -3.30 -8.52 -0.17
N ALA A 34 -3.64 -8.18 -1.40
CA ALA A 34 -3.95 -9.16 -2.44
C ALA A 34 -2.73 -10.06 -2.75
N PRO A 35 -2.94 -11.30 -3.21
CA PRO A 35 -1.86 -12.14 -3.73
C PRO A 35 -1.08 -11.46 -4.85
N LYS A 36 0.24 -11.65 -4.89
CA LYS A 36 1.13 -11.01 -5.87
C LYS A 36 0.67 -11.27 -7.30
N ALA A 37 0.33 -12.52 -7.61
CA ALA A 37 0.01 -12.97 -8.96
C ALA A 37 -1.25 -12.32 -9.56
N THR A 38 -2.15 -11.79 -8.73
CA THR A 38 -3.44 -11.25 -9.19
C THR A 38 -3.70 -9.82 -8.74
N GLY A 39 -3.02 -9.36 -7.70
CA GLY A 39 -3.19 -8.04 -7.10
C GLY A 39 -2.06 -7.07 -7.36
N GLN A 40 -1.08 -7.41 -8.20
CA GLN A 40 -0.02 -6.51 -8.63
C GLN A 40 -0.22 -6.11 -10.09
N HIS A 41 0.15 -4.87 -10.41
CA HIS A 41 0.35 -4.39 -11.78
C HIS A 41 1.66 -3.60 -11.82
N ASP A 42 2.41 -3.72 -12.90
CA ASP A 42 3.65 -2.99 -13.13
C ASP A 42 3.58 -2.15 -14.41
N ASP A 43 4.65 -1.38 -14.64
CA ASP A 43 4.87 -0.51 -15.79
C ASP A 43 3.63 0.31 -16.18
N ILE A 44 3.09 1.00 -15.18
CA ILE A 44 1.86 1.78 -15.31
C ILE A 44 1.96 3.16 -14.64
N GLU A 45 1.40 4.15 -15.31
CA GLU A 45 1.23 5.52 -14.82
C GLU A 45 0.20 5.59 -13.68
N TRP A 46 0.39 6.54 -12.77
CA TRP A 46 -0.61 6.88 -11.75
C TRP A 46 -1.82 7.58 -12.39
N HIS A 47 -1.55 8.54 -13.30
CA HIS A 47 -2.54 9.22 -14.12
C HIS A 47 -1.84 10.03 -15.22
N GLY A 48 -2.29 9.91 -16.48
CA GLY A 48 -1.74 10.66 -17.61
C GLY A 48 -2.10 12.15 -17.67
N LYS A 49 -2.70 12.72 -16.61
CA LYS A 49 -2.98 14.15 -16.48
C LYS A 49 -2.40 14.72 -15.20
N TYR A 50 -2.03 15.99 -15.28
CA TYR A 50 -1.36 16.72 -14.21
C TYR A 50 -2.30 17.52 -13.30
N ASP A 51 -3.62 17.42 -13.51
CA ASP A 51 -4.61 18.14 -12.71
C ASP A 51 -4.73 17.57 -11.28
N ALA A 52 -5.12 18.45 -10.34
CA ALA A 52 -5.55 18.02 -9.02
C ALA A 52 -6.73 17.04 -9.16
N ILE A 53 -6.72 15.99 -8.33
CA ILE A 53 -7.85 15.07 -8.20
C ILE A 53 -8.43 15.25 -6.80
N PRO A 54 -9.48 16.08 -6.64
CA PRO A 54 -10.14 16.25 -5.36
C PRO A 54 -10.58 14.89 -4.80
N GLY A 55 -10.24 14.63 -3.53
CA GLY A 55 -10.53 13.36 -2.87
C GLY A 55 -9.45 12.29 -2.99
N ALA A 56 -8.37 12.52 -3.76
CA ALA A 56 -7.23 11.59 -3.87
C ALA A 56 -6.03 11.97 -2.98
N GLN A 57 -6.21 12.77 -1.93
CA GLN A 57 -5.12 13.30 -1.09
C GLN A 57 -5.06 12.66 0.31
N SER A 58 -5.89 11.65 0.58
CA SER A 58 -5.89 10.97 1.89
C SER A 58 -4.60 10.19 2.09
N TRP A 59 -4.06 10.23 3.31
CA TRP A 59 -2.87 9.47 3.68
C TRP A 59 -3.18 8.03 4.06
N ASN A 60 -4.40 7.74 4.52
CA ASN A 60 -4.77 6.43 5.08
C ASN A 60 -6.07 5.84 4.54
N ASP A 61 -6.82 6.56 3.70
CA ASP A 61 -8.05 6.05 3.07
C ASP A 61 -7.86 5.83 1.57
N GLY A 62 -7.15 4.75 1.23
CA GLY A 62 -6.83 4.44 -0.16
C GLY A 62 -8.04 4.11 -1.01
N LEU A 63 -9.14 3.64 -0.42
CA LEU A 63 -10.37 3.38 -1.17
C LEU A 63 -10.98 4.68 -1.66
N ALA A 64 -11.11 5.68 -0.78
CA ALA A 64 -11.62 7.00 -1.15
C ALA A 64 -10.75 7.63 -2.24
N ASN A 65 -9.42 7.53 -2.10
CA ASN A 65 -8.49 8.02 -3.11
C ASN A 65 -8.66 7.29 -4.45
N THR A 66 -8.69 5.96 -4.43
CA THR A 66 -8.79 5.14 -5.65
C THR A 66 -10.11 5.40 -6.37
N GLN A 67 -11.21 5.60 -5.64
CA GLN A 67 -12.50 6.00 -6.22
C GLN A 67 -12.42 7.38 -6.90
N ALA A 68 -11.77 8.36 -6.27
CA ALA A 68 -11.57 9.67 -6.86
C ALA A 68 -10.67 9.62 -8.11
N MET A 69 -9.58 8.85 -8.05
CA MET A 69 -8.70 8.59 -9.20
C MET A 69 -9.47 7.97 -10.37
N ALA A 70 -10.27 6.94 -10.11
CA ALA A 70 -11.04 6.26 -11.15
C ALA A 70 -12.08 7.19 -11.80
N ALA A 71 -12.75 8.03 -10.99
CA ALA A 71 -13.69 9.03 -11.48
C ALA A 71 -13.01 10.13 -12.34
N ALA A 72 -11.75 10.45 -12.07
CA ALA A 72 -10.93 11.35 -12.88
C ALA A 72 -10.37 10.70 -14.16
N GLY A 73 -10.53 9.39 -14.34
CA GLY A 73 -10.06 8.65 -15.51
C GLY A 73 -8.66 8.05 -15.37
N SER A 74 -8.17 7.81 -14.15
CA SER A 74 -6.97 7.00 -13.94
C SER A 74 -7.27 5.54 -14.31
N GLU A 75 -6.60 5.03 -15.35
CA GLU A 75 -6.79 3.66 -15.84
C GLU A 75 -6.41 2.63 -14.79
N ILE A 76 -5.32 2.86 -14.05
CA ILE A 76 -4.88 1.92 -13.01
C ILE A 76 -5.86 1.86 -11.83
N ALA A 77 -6.50 2.99 -11.48
CA ALA A 77 -7.53 2.99 -10.44
C ALA A 77 -8.83 2.30 -10.91
N GLN A 78 -9.21 2.48 -12.18
CA GLN A 78 -10.35 1.77 -12.77
C GLN A 78 -10.09 0.26 -12.80
N TRP A 79 -8.89 -0.16 -13.21
CA TRP A 79 -8.45 -1.55 -13.14
C TRP A 79 -8.54 -2.10 -11.72
N ALA A 80 -8.04 -1.36 -10.72
CA ALA A 80 -8.05 -1.79 -9.32
C ALA A 80 -9.47 -2.08 -8.81
N LEU A 81 -10.41 -1.15 -9.02
CA LEU A 81 -11.81 -1.29 -8.56
C LEU A 81 -12.60 -2.36 -9.34
N ALA A 82 -12.15 -2.70 -10.55
CA ALA A 82 -12.73 -3.78 -11.35
C ALA A 82 -12.28 -5.18 -10.88
N GLN A 83 -11.21 -5.29 -10.07
CA GLN A 83 -10.67 -6.59 -9.69
C GLN A 83 -11.66 -7.43 -8.86
N ARG A 84 -11.64 -8.73 -9.15
CA ARG A 84 -12.35 -9.77 -8.43
C ARG A 84 -11.34 -10.87 -8.08
N ILE A 85 -10.91 -10.90 -6.83
CA ILE A 85 -9.85 -11.81 -6.36
C ILE A 85 -10.40 -12.57 -5.16
N ALA A 86 -10.35 -13.91 -5.22
CA ALA A 86 -10.82 -14.82 -4.18
C ALA A 86 -12.25 -14.46 -3.68
N ASP A 87 -13.18 -14.25 -4.63
CA ASP A 87 -14.58 -13.85 -4.39
C ASP A 87 -14.80 -12.45 -3.75
N HIS A 88 -13.73 -11.65 -3.59
CA HIS A 88 -13.79 -10.28 -3.08
C HIS A 88 -13.70 -9.24 -4.21
N ALA A 89 -14.44 -8.15 -4.05
CA ALA A 89 -14.68 -7.12 -5.07
C ALA A 89 -14.37 -5.69 -4.59
N ASP A 90 -13.82 -5.58 -3.38
CA ASP A 90 -13.55 -4.35 -2.63
C ASP A 90 -12.05 -4.02 -2.58
N TRP A 91 -11.33 -4.39 -3.64
CA TRP A 91 -9.89 -4.13 -3.81
C TRP A 91 -9.63 -2.70 -4.30
N TYR A 92 -8.55 -2.09 -3.83
CA TYR A 92 -8.15 -0.73 -4.20
C TYR A 92 -6.64 -0.51 -4.03
N ILE A 93 -6.13 0.61 -4.54
CA ILE A 93 -4.72 0.99 -4.41
C ILE A 93 -4.52 1.63 -3.02
N PRO A 94 -3.62 1.12 -2.18
CA PRO A 94 -3.41 1.61 -0.81
C PRO A 94 -3.01 3.08 -0.82
N ALA A 95 -3.52 3.85 0.15
CA ALA A 95 -2.94 5.14 0.47
C ALA A 95 -1.55 4.96 1.08
N MET A 96 -0.79 6.05 1.20
CA MET A 96 0.62 5.95 1.58
C MET A 96 0.84 5.30 2.96
N ASP A 97 0.00 5.56 3.94
CA ASP A 97 0.07 4.94 5.27
C ASP A 97 -0.35 3.46 5.23
N GLU A 98 -1.25 3.06 4.33
CA GLU A 98 -1.59 1.65 4.12
C GLU A 98 -0.42 0.90 3.46
N LEU A 99 0.22 1.52 2.46
CA LEU A 99 1.39 0.97 1.77
C LEU A 99 2.59 0.83 2.72
N GLU A 100 2.76 1.78 3.63
CA GLU A 100 3.78 1.74 4.68
C GLU A 100 3.58 0.56 5.63
N VAL A 101 2.34 0.28 6.06
CA VAL A 101 2.01 -0.89 6.89
C VAL A 101 2.45 -2.18 6.19
N LEU A 102 2.21 -2.29 4.88
CA LEU A 102 2.66 -3.45 4.11
C LEU A 102 4.18 -3.57 4.11
N TYR A 103 4.91 -2.52 3.72
CA TYR A 103 6.38 -2.57 3.72
C TYR A 103 6.92 -2.91 5.11
N ARG A 104 6.37 -2.30 6.17
CA ARG A 104 6.85 -2.50 7.53
C ARG A 104 6.78 -3.94 7.98
N ASN A 105 5.68 -4.60 7.68
CA ASN A 105 5.38 -5.95 8.18
C ASN A 105 5.84 -7.05 7.19
N LEU A 106 5.90 -6.73 5.91
CA LEU A 106 6.20 -7.66 4.81
C LEU A 106 7.44 -7.21 4.03
N LYS A 107 8.41 -6.56 4.71
CA LYS A 107 9.67 -6.11 4.08
C LYS A 107 10.37 -7.30 3.42
N PRO A 108 10.56 -7.28 2.08
CA PRO A 108 11.10 -8.42 1.36
C PRO A 108 12.62 -8.54 1.50
N THR A 109 13.34 -7.42 1.64
CA THR A 109 14.81 -7.40 1.56
C THR A 109 15.49 -7.44 2.92
N THR A 110 16.78 -7.78 2.94
CA THR A 110 17.68 -7.62 4.09
C THR A 110 18.42 -6.28 4.10
N ASN A 111 18.16 -5.41 3.12
CA ASN A 111 18.83 -4.12 2.97
C ASN A 111 18.59 -3.22 4.20
N GLU A 112 19.55 -2.35 4.49
CA GLU A 112 19.32 -1.25 5.44
C GLU A 112 18.17 -0.37 4.93
N ASN A 113 17.32 0.10 5.85
CA ASN A 113 16.25 1.02 5.50
C ASN A 113 16.79 2.43 5.22
N SER A 114 16.03 3.24 4.49
CA SER A 114 16.31 4.66 4.30
C SER A 114 15.62 5.49 5.38
N PRO A 115 16.33 6.00 6.42
CA PRO A 115 15.75 6.88 7.44
C PRO A 115 15.65 8.33 6.92
N TRP A 116 15.18 8.52 5.68
CA TRP A 116 15.08 9.85 5.08
C TRP A 116 13.70 10.45 5.26
N GLY A 117 13.66 11.70 5.72
CA GLY A 117 12.44 12.49 5.84
C GLY A 117 11.39 11.79 6.70
N ARG A 118 10.23 11.53 6.09
CA ARG A 118 9.09 10.87 6.75
C ARG A 118 9.06 9.35 6.61
N SER A 119 10.06 8.73 5.99
CA SER A 119 10.03 7.29 5.70
C SER A 119 9.77 6.49 6.99
N GLY A 120 8.64 5.77 7.02
CA GLY A 120 8.18 4.98 8.17
C GLY A 120 7.32 5.72 9.19
N LEU A 121 7.22 7.05 9.17
CA LEU A 121 6.29 7.74 10.05
C LEU A 121 4.85 7.41 9.65
N ASN A 122 4.10 6.77 10.52
CA ASN A 122 2.73 6.36 10.24
C ASN A 122 1.89 6.42 11.52
N VAL A 123 1.14 7.51 11.67
CA VAL A 123 0.23 7.72 12.81
C VAL A 123 -1.08 6.94 12.68
N SER A 124 -1.36 6.44 11.48
CA SER A 124 -2.54 5.65 11.16
C SER A 124 -2.35 4.17 11.48
N ALA A 125 -1.11 3.67 11.53
CA ALA A 125 -0.81 2.31 11.96
C ALA A 125 -1.32 2.04 13.39
N VAL A 126 -1.61 0.78 13.70
CA VAL A 126 -2.02 0.36 15.05
C VAL A 126 -1.08 -0.73 15.58
N PRO A 127 -0.25 -0.43 16.60
CA PRO A 127 -0.01 0.89 17.20
C PRO A 127 0.65 1.89 16.21
N PRO A 128 0.56 3.21 16.45
CA PRO A 128 1.25 4.21 15.65
C PRO A 128 2.76 3.95 15.60
N THR A 129 3.37 4.22 14.46
CA THR A 129 4.78 3.93 14.24
C THR A 129 5.62 5.16 13.91
N TYR A 130 6.89 5.06 14.25
CA TYR A 130 7.90 6.10 14.08
C TYR A 130 8.71 5.89 12.79
N PRO A 131 9.49 6.90 12.35
CA PRO A 131 10.38 6.78 11.21
C PRO A 131 11.28 5.55 11.30
N TYR A 132 11.71 5.05 10.14
CA TYR A 132 12.62 3.92 10.07
C TYR A 132 13.97 4.24 10.74
N ALA A 133 14.58 3.20 11.32
CA ALA A 133 16.00 3.16 11.61
C ALA A 133 16.69 2.29 10.54
N LEU A 134 18.02 2.35 10.43
CA LEU A 134 18.77 1.57 9.43
C LEU A 134 18.41 0.08 9.49
N ASP A 135 18.15 -0.45 10.68
CA ASP A 135 17.81 -1.84 10.97
C ASP A 135 16.33 -2.08 11.37
N VAL A 136 15.48 -1.04 11.38
CA VAL A 136 14.06 -1.15 11.75
C VAL A 136 13.17 -0.57 10.65
N PRO A 137 12.32 -1.39 10.00
CA PRO A 137 12.08 -2.82 10.22
C PRO A 137 13.17 -3.74 9.63
N LEU A 138 13.31 -4.92 10.23
CA LEU A 138 14.04 -6.05 9.63
C LEU A 138 13.21 -6.73 8.54
N GLN A 139 13.84 -7.60 7.74
CA GLN A 139 13.14 -8.46 6.79
C GLN A 139 12.02 -9.25 7.50
N THR A 140 10.89 -9.45 6.82
CA THR A 140 9.79 -10.23 7.37
C THR A 140 10.20 -11.69 7.65
N PRO A 141 9.73 -12.33 8.74
CA PRO A 141 9.96 -13.75 8.98
C PRO A 141 9.07 -14.66 8.12
N ALA A 142 8.08 -14.10 7.40
CA ALA A 142 7.22 -14.87 6.50
C ALA A 142 7.97 -15.22 5.20
N GLU A 143 8.40 -16.48 5.07
CA GLU A 143 9.28 -16.95 3.98
C GLU A 143 8.75 -16.61 2.58
N ASP A 144 7.44 -16.76 2.34
CA ASP A 144 6.83 -16.45 1.04
C ASP A 144 6.96 -14.97 0.64
N PHE A 145 7.20 -14.08 1.60
CA PHE A 145 7.32 -12.63 1.41
C PHE A 145 8.77 -12.14 1.41
N GLN A 146 9.74 -13.01 1.71
CA GLN A 146 11.16 -12.67 1.60
C GLN A 146 11.58 -12.61 0.13
N ASP A 147 12.60 -11.83 -0.20
CA ASP A 147 13.12 -11.70 -1.58
C ASP A 147 13.34 -13.07 -2.25
N GLY A 148 12.77 -13.24 -3.45
CA GLY A 148 12.70 -14.53 -4.16
C GLY A 148 11.49 -15.41 -3.80
N GLY A 149 10.74 -15.09 -2.75
CA GLY A 149 9.49 -15.73 -2.34
C GLY A 149 8.34 -15.43 -3.30
N VAL A 150 7.34 -16.32 -3.31
CA VAL A 150 6.21 -16.27 -4.27
C VAL A 150 5.29 -15.06 -4.06
N GLU A 151 5.24 -14.52 -2.85
CA GLU A 151 4.44 -13.36 -2.48
C GLU A 151 5.26 -12.08 -2.28
N ALA A 152 6.59 -12.16 -2.36
CA ALA A 152 7.49 -11.04 -2.15
C ALA A 152 7.26 -9.94 -3.20
N LEU A 153 6.96 -8.73 -2.74
CA LEU A 153 6.93 -7.57 -3.62
C LEU A 153 8.35 -7.27 -4.11
N ASP A 154 8.47 -6.95 -5.41
CA ASP A 154 9.77 -6.71 -6.01
C ASP A 154 10.47 -5.52 -5.35
N SER A 155 11.80 -5.52 -5.29
CA SER A 155 12.61 -4.41 -4.79
C SER A 155 12.57 -3.20 -5.76
N ALA A 156 11.40 -2.57 -5.86
CA ALA A 156 11.05 -1.56 -6.83
C ALA A 156 10.10 -0.51 -6.21
N TRP A 157 9.80 0.54 -6.98
CA TRP A 157 8.86 1.58 -6.59
C TRP A 157 7.42 1.10 -6.73
N TYR A 158 6.60 1.42 -5.73
CA TYR A 158 5.16 1.21 -5.72
C TYR A 158 4.44 2.53 -5.48
N TRP A 159 3.51 2.85 -6.37
CA TRP A 159 2.55 3.93 -6.21
C TRP A 159 1.64 3.67 -5.02
N SER A 160 1.40 4.73 -4.25
CA SER A 160 0.20 4.84 -3.41
C SER A 160 -0.91 5.53 -4.19
N SER A 161 -2.15 5.47 -3.70
CA SER A 161 -3.25 6.28 -4.23
C SER A 161 -3.22 7.74 -3.73
N THR A 162 -2.24 8.13 -2.92
CA THR A 162 -2.14 9.49 -2.35
C THR A 162 -1.47 10.45 -3.33
N GLN A 163 -2.24 11.39 -3.88
CA GLN A 163 -1.75 12.54 -4.62
C GLN A 163 -1.02 13.53 -3.72
N HIS A 164 0.02 14.18 -4.25
CA HIS A 164 0.73 15.21 -3.51
C HIS A 164 -0.15 16.48 -3.38
N ALA A 165 -0.42 16.91 -2.14
CA ALA A 165 -1.40 17.97 -1.86
C ALA A 165 -0.99 19.38 -2.34
N GLY A 166 0.32 19.62 -2.56
CA GLY A 166 0.84 20.91 -3.03
C GLY A 166 1.45 20.90 -4.43
N TYR A 167 1.45 19.74 -5.12
CA TYR A 167 2.04 19.59 -6.45
C TYR A 167 1.16 18.64 -7.25
N ASP A 168 0.24 19.20 -8.01
CA ASP A 168 -0.80 18.44 -8.69
C ASP A 168 -0.23 17.44 -9.70
N ASP A 169 0.95 17.67 -10.28
CA ASP A 169 1.61 16.73 -11.18
C ASP A 169 2.15 15.44 -10.49
N TYR A 170 2.12 15.36 -9.14
CA TYR A 170 2.85 14.35 -8.39
C TYR A 170 1.94 13.46 -7.53
N ALA A 171 2.38 12.22 -7.32
CA ALA A 171 1.79 11.26 -6.38
C ALA A 171 2.88 10.65 -5.49
N TRP A 172 2.49 10.16 -4.31
CA TRP A 172 3.39 9.52 -3.35
C TRP A 172 3.64 8.05 -3.69
N CYS A 173 4.86 7.58 -3.44
CA CYS A 173 5.28 6.20 -3.68
C CYS A 173 6.28 5.72 -2.62
N GLN A 174 6.44 4.40 -2.52
CA GLN A 174 7.38 3.74 -1.63
C GLN A 174 8.29 2.78 -2.40
N LEU A 175 9.58 2.80 -2.11
CA LEU A 175 10.54 1.82 -2.60
C LEU A 175 10.55 0.59 -1.69
N PHE A 176 10.19 -0.57 -2.22
CA PHE A 176 10.17 -1.83 -1.45
C PHE A 176 11.55 -2.47 -1.26
N GLY A 177 12.61 -1.85 -1.78
CA GLY A 177 13.98 -2.26 -1.55
C GLY A 177 14.55 -1.83 -0.19
N ASN A 178 14.20 -0.63 0.28
CA ASN A 178 14.74 -0.04 1.53
C ASN A 178 13.73 0.88 2.27
N GLY A 179 12.47 0.91 1.84
CA GLY A 179 11.40 1.67 2.48
C GLY A 179 11.42 3.16 2.19
N TYR A 180 12.30 3.63 1.30
CA TYR A 180 12.37 5.05 0.96
C TYR A 180 11.01 5.55 0.44
N GLN A 181 10.44 6.55 1.11
CA GLN A 181 9.18 7.18 0.72
C GLN A 181 9.45 8.53 0.06
N SER A 182 8.88 8.73 -1.11
CA SER A 182 9.02 9.98 -1.87
C SER A 182 7.77 10.22 -2.72
N TYR A 183 7.81 11.22 -3.58
CA TYR A 183 6.79 11.49 -4.59
C TYR A 183 7.46 11.57 -5.96
N ASN A 184 6.69 11.26 -6.99
CA ASN A 184 7.17 11.32 -8.37
C ASN A 184 6.04 11.76 -9.32
N ARG A 185 6.38 12.14 -10.55
CA ARG A 185 5.39 12.61 -11.52
C ARG A 185 4.44 11.47 -11.89
N LYS A 186 3.16 11.80 -12.04
CA LYS A 186 2.09 10.81 -12.24
C LYS A 186 2.17 10.03 -13.55
N ASP A 187 2.89 10.55 -14.53
CA ASP A 187 3.12 9.97 -15.87
C ASP A 187 4.35 9.06 -15.91
N TYR A 188 4.99 8.79 -14.76
CA TYR A 188 6.04 7.80 -14.69
C TYR A 188 5.48 6.41 -14.39
N ASP A 189 6.08 5.43 -15.06
CA ASP A 189 5.75 4.04 -14.84
C ASP A 189 6.26 3.55 -13.48
N SER A 190 5.35 2.93 -12.74
CA SER A 190 5.66 2.25 -11.49
C SER A 190 4.74 1.06 -11.26
N ARG A 191 4.71 0.56 -10.02
CA ARG A 191 3.92 -0.61 -9.64
C ARG A 191 2.79 -0.23 -8.71
N VAL A 192 1.73 -1.01 -8.68
CA VAL A 192 0.73 -0.97 -7.60
C VAL A 192 0.56 -2.36 -7.03
N VAL A 193 0.21 -2.42 -5.75
CA VAL A 193 -0.28 -3.62 -5.09
C VAL A 193 -1.64 -3.31 -4.49
N LEU A 194 -2.62 -4.20 -4.65
CA LEU A 194 -3.96 -3.98 -4.14
C LEU A 194 -4.09 -4.41 -2.68
N VAL A 195 -4.95 -3.68 -1.98
CA VAL A 195 -5.38 -4.01 -0.62
C VAL A 195 -6.91 -3.98 -0.53
N ARG A 196 -7.43 -4.63 0.51
CA ARG A 196 -8.78 -4.42 1.03
C ARG A 196 -8.74 -4.26 2.55
N ARG A 197 -9.82 -3.75 3.14
CA ARG A 197 -9.97 -3.55 4.60
C ARG A 197 -11.08 -4.42 5.15
N VAL A 198 -10.83 -5.00 6.32
CA VAL A 198 -11.83 -5.76 7.07
C VAL A 198 -11.96 -5.14 8.46
N ALA A 199 -13.18 -4.79 8.87
CA ALA A 199 -13.41 -4.19 10.18
C ALA A 199 -13.06 -5.18 11.30
N THR A 200 -12.32 -4.70 12.31
CA THR A 200 -11.91 -5.49 13.48
C THR A 200 -12.73 -5.18 14.72
#